data_AF-A0A7L3G1N6-F1
#
_entry.id   AF-A0A7L3G1N6-F1
#
_cell.length_a   1.000
_cell.length_b   1.000
_cell.length_c   1.000
_cell.angle_alpha   90.00
_cell.angle_beta   90.00
_cell.angle_gamma   90.00
#
_symmetry.space_group_name_H-M   'P 1'
#
loop_
_entity.id
_entity.type
_entity.pdbx_description
1 polymer ?
#
loop_
_entity_poly.entity_id
_entity_poly.type
_entity_poly.pdbx_seq_one_letter_code
_entity_poly.pdbx_strand_id
1 'polypeptide(L)'
;DGELVQYHYGLKDLVTILFYIFIAIILHAVVQEYALDKINRRLHLSKVKHSKFNESGQLVAFHLTSMVWCLYVVVTEGYIANPRSLWENYPHVYLPFQVKFFYLCQLAYWLHALPELYFQKVRKEEIPRQLRCIALYLAHIAGAYLLNLTRLGLILLLLQYLAEFFFHMARLVCFTDENNEKLFNVWAVVFVVTRLFTLTLYILVIGFGLPRVESQALDPERGNFFSFLFNNILFR
;
A
#
# COMPACT_ATOMS: atom_id res chain seq x y z
N ASP A 1 -1.85 -7.49 -32.51
CA ASP A 1 -0.92 -6.77 -31.63
C ASP A 1 -1.37 -5.33 -31.48
N GLY A 2 -2.14 -5.06 -30.42
CA GLY A 2 -2.54 -3.68 -30.10
C GLY A 2 -1.40 -2.99 -29.37
N GLU A 3 -1.00 -1.81 -29.83
CA GLU A 3 0.00 -0.98 -29.13
C GLU A 3 -0.44 -0.78 -27.68
N LEU A 4 0.37 -1.28 -26.73
CA LEU A 4 0.14 -1.08 -25.31
C LEU A 4 0.40 0.40 -25.00
N VAL A 5 -0.68 1.17 -24.80
CA VAL A 5 -0.60 2.58 -24.42
C VAL A 5 0.07 2.68 -23.05
N GLN A 6 1.22 3.38 -23.00
CA GLN A 6 1.96 3.61 -21.77
C GLN A 6 1.77 5.05 -21.27
N TYR A 7 1.78 5.22 -19.95
CA TYR A 7 1.47 6.48 -19.29
C TYR A 7 2.66 7.01 -18.50
N HIS A 8 2.88 8.32 -18.58
CA HIS A 8 3.86 9.05 -17.76
C HIS A 8 3.18 9.62 -16.50
N TYR A 9 3.92 9.84 -15.42
CA TYR A 9 3.42 10.57 -14.25
C TYR A 9 3.15 12.05 -14.61
N GLY A 10 2.15 12.69 -14.00
CA GLY A 10 1.88 14.10 -14.30
C GLY A 10 0.88 14.76 -13.36
N LEU A 11 0.76 16.09 -13.46
CA LEU A 11 -0.13 16.87 -12.58
C LEU A 11 -1.61 16.46 -12.67
N LYS A 12 -2.03 15.89 -13.81
CA LYS A 12 -3.38 15.34 -14.01
C LYS A 12 -3.68 14.16 -13.08
N ASP A 13 -2.64 13.50 -12.57
CA ASP A 13 -2.77 12.42 -11.59
C ASP A 13 -3.35 12.95 -10.27
N LEU A 14 -3.05 14.19 -9.89
CA LEU A 14 -3.61 14.82 -8.68
C LEU A 14 -5.13 14.97 -8.77
N VAL A 15 -5.64 15.34 -9.93
CA VAL A 15 -7.08 15.45 -10.19
C VAL A 15 -7.73 14.07 -10.10
N THR A 16 -7.06 13.05 -10.64
CA THR A 16 -7.53 11.66 -10.57
C THR A 16 -7.56 11.17 -9.12
N ILE A 17 -6.49 11.39 -8.36
CA ILE A 17 -6.42 11.06 -6.93
C ILE A 17 -7.55 11.75 -6.18
N LEU A 18 -7.76 13.06 -6.40
CA LEU A 18 -8.85 13.81 -5.76
C LEU A 18 -10.22 13.21 -6.06
N PHE A 19 -10.49 12.84 -7.31
CA PHE A 19 -11.73 12.17 -7.69
C PHE A 19 -11.90 10.85 -6.93
N TYR A 20 -10.86 10.01 -6.87
CA TYR A 20 -10.93 8.73 -6.18
C TYR A 20 -10.93 8.84 -4.65
N ILE A 21 -10.52 9.97 -4.06
CA ILE A 21 -10.71 10.24 -2.62
C ILE A 21 -12.21 10.28 -2.31
N PHE A 22 -13.03 10.95 -3.13
CA PHE A 22 -14.47 10.98 -2.93
C PHE A 22 -15.10 9.60 -3.07
N ILE A 23 -14.66 8.82 -4.06
CA ILE A 23 -15.11 7.43 -4.23
C ILE A 23 -14.73 6.60 -2.99
N ALA A 24 -13.51 6.76 -2.47
CA ALA A 24 -13.05 6.05 -1.28
C ALA A 24 -13.89 6.40 -0.03
N ILE A 25 -14.26 7.68 0.16
CA ILE A 25 -15.16 8.11 1.24
C ILE A 25 -16.52 7.41 1.13
N ILE A 26 -17.10 7.35 -0.08
CA ILE A 26 -18.40 6.69 -0.30
C ILE A 26 -18.28 5.19 -0.03
N LEU A 27 -17.25 4.52 -0.56
CA LEU A 27 -17.03 3.10 -0.35
C LEU A 27 -16.83 2.77 1.13
N HIS A 28 -16.05 3.58 1.85
CA HIS A 28 -15.84 3.43 3.28
C HIS A 28 -17.15 3.53 4.05
N ALA A 29 -17.99 4.53 3.74
CA ALA A 29 -19.31 4.69 4.34
C ALA A 29 -20.23 3.49 4.05
N VAL A 30 -20.21 2.96 2.81
CA VAL A 30 -20.98 1.77 2.43
C VAL A 30 -20.52 0.53 3.21
N VAL A 31 -19.22 0.28 3.29
CA VAL A 31 -18.67 -0.84 4.08
C VAL A 31 -19.03 -0.68 5.56
N GLN A 32 -18.98 0.55 6.08
CA GLN A 32 -19.33 0.85 7.46
C GLN A 32 -20.79 0.50 7.75
N GLU A 33 -21.72 1.06 6.97
CA GLU A 33 -23.16 0.94 7.20
C GLU A 33 -23.69 -0.47 6.91
N TYR A 34 -23.29 -1.05 5.76
CA TYR A 34 -23.89 -2.28 5.26
C TYR A 34 -23.23 -3.55 5.79
N ALA A 35 -21.97 -3.48 6.23
CA ALA A 35 -21.25 -4.64 6.76
C ALA A 35 -20.92 -4.48 8.24
N LEU A 36 -20.07 -3.51 8.60
CA LEU A 36 -19.48 -3.44 9.94
C LEU A 36 -20.51 -3.12 11.02
N ASP A 37 -21.38 -2.15 10.80
CA ASP A 37 -22.42 -1.78 11.76
C ASP A 37 -23.43 -2.92 11.96
N LYS A 38 -23.75 -3.68 10.91
CA LYS A 38 -24.61 -4.87 11.02
C LYS A 38 -23.96 -5.97 11.86
N ILE A 39 -22.66 -6.19 11.69
CA ILE A 39 -21.91 -7.18 12.48
C ILE A 39 -21.81 -6.73 13.95
N ASN A 40 -21.47 -5.47 14.19
CA ASN A 40 -21.37 -4.92 15.55
C ASN A 40 -22.67 -4.99 16.34
N ARG A 41 -23.81 -4.73 15.70
CA ARG A 41 -25.13 -4.85 16.34
C ARG A 41 -25.42 -6.26 16.85
N ARG A 42 -24.79 -7.29 16.26
CA ARG A 42 -24.91 -8.70 16.69
C ARG A 42 -23.93 -9.08 17.79
N LEU A 43 -22.76 -8.43 17.83
CA LEU A 43 -21.65 -8.81 18.73
C LEU A 43 -21.68 -8.10 20.10
N HIS A 44 -22.55 -7.10 20.29
CA HIS A 44 -22.73 -6.38 21.57
C HIS A 44 -21.40 -5.92 22.23
N LEU A 45 -20.46 -5.42 21.42
CA LEU A 45 -19.14 -5.02 21.89
C LEU A 45 -19.19 -3.75 22.74
N SER A 46 -18.25 -3.63 23.70
CA SER A 46 -18.06 -2.38 24.45
C SER A 46 -17.68 -1.23 23.52
N LYS A 47 -17.95 0.03 23.91
CA LYS A 47 -17.66 1.22 23.09
C LYS A 47 -16.20 1.29 22.58
N VAL A 48 -15.25 0.89 23.43
CA VAL A 48 -13.82 0.85 23.07
C VAL A 48 -13.50 -0.28 22.09
N LYS A 49 -14.04 -1.49 22.31
CA LYS A 49 -13.88 -2.62 21.37
C LYS A 49 -14.54 -2.32 20.04
N HIS A 50 -15.72 -1.71 20.05
CA HIS A 50 -16.47 -1.33 18.85
C HIS A 50 -15.67 -0.39 17.93
N SER A 51 -15.06 0.67 18.47
CA SER A 51 -14.24 1.59 17.67
C SER A 51 -13.05 0.88 17.03
N LYS A 52 -12.36 0.00 17.77
CA LYS A 52 -11.22 -0.78 17.26
C LYS A 52 -11.64 -1.86 16.27
N PHE A 53 -12.83 -2.43 16.43
CA PHE A 53 -13.44 -3.38 15.51
C PHE A 53 -13.73 -2.70 14.17
N ASN A 54 -14.32 -1.50 14.18
CA ASN A 54 -14.58 -0.72 12.97
C ASN A 54 -13.30 -0.38 12.20
N GLU A 55 -12.28 0.14 12.89
CA GLU A 55 -10.97 0.42 12.29
C GLU A 55 -10.40 -0.84 11.62
N SER A 56 -10.39 -1.97 12.34
CA SER A 56 -9.85 -3.22 11.80
C SER A 56 -10.71 -3.79 10.68
N GLY A 57 -12.03 -3.63 10.74
CA GLY A 57 -12.98 -4.08 9.73
C GLY A 57 -12.79 -3.38 8.39
N GLN A 58 -12.64 -2.05 8.42
CA GLN A 58 -12.34 -1.26 7.22
C GLN A 58 -11.00 -1.68 6.61
N LEU A 59 -9.98 -1.87 7.45
CA LEU A 59 -8.65 -2.28 7.00
C LEU A 59 -8.63 -3.72 6.46
N VAL A 60 -9.44 -4.65 6.99
CA VAL A 60 -9.61 -5.99 6.38
C VAL A 60 -10.20 -5.87 4.98
N ALA A 61 -11.29 -5.11 4.82
CA ALA A 61 -11.94 -4.95 3.52
C ALA A 61 -10.99 -4.34 2.48
N PHE A 62 -10.26 -3.30 2.88
CA PHE A 62 -9.27 -2.64 2.03
C PHE A 62 -8.09 -3.55 1.69
N HIS A 63 -7.42 -4.15 2.69
CA HIS A 63 -6.23 -4.96 2.44
C HIS A 63 -6.54 -6.21 1.61
N LEU A 64 -7.70 -6.84 1.82
CA LEU A 64 -8.13 -7.96 0.97
C LEU A 64 -8.29 -7.53 -0.49
N THR A 65 -9.07 -6.48 -0.72
CA THR A 65 -9.36 -5.98 -2.08
C THR A 65 -8.08 -5.53 -2.77
N SER A 66 -7.24 -4.75 -2.08
CA SER A 66 -5.98 -4.23 -2.61
C SER A 66 -4.95 -5.32 -2.83
N MET A 67 -4.89 -6.35 -1.98
CA MET A 67 -4.00 -7.50 -2.18
C MET A 67 -4.41 -8.32 -3.41
N VAL A 68 -5.70 -8.63 -3.57
CA VAL A 68 -6.21 -9.37 -4.73
C VAL A 68 -5.97 -8.58 -6.02
N TRP A 69 -6.25 -7.28 -6.02
CA TRP A 69 -6.00 -6.42 -7.18
C TRP A 69 -4.50 -6.30 -7.48
N CYS A 70 -3.65 -6.10 -6.47
CA CYS A 70 -2.21 -6.02 -6.66
C CYS A 70 -1.66 -7.33 -7.25
N LEU A 71 -2.10 -8.48 -6.72
CA LEU A 71 -1.71 -9.79 -7.25
C LEU A 71 -2.12 -9.93 -8.73
N TYR A 72 -3.34 -9.53 -9.09
CA TYR A 72 -3.80 -9.52 -10.47
C TYR A 72 -2.90 -8.68 -11.38
N VAL A 73 -2.56 -7.44 -10.98
CA VAL A 73 -1.67 -6.56 -11.75
C VAL A 73 -0.29 -7.19 -11.91
N VAL A 74 0.28 -7.68 -10.81
CA VAL A 74 1.62 -8.27 -10.79
C VAL A 74 1.72 -9.53 -11.65
N VAL A 75 0.67 -10.36 -11.68
CA VAL A 75 0.60 -11.56 -12.53
C VAL A 75 0.40 -11.19 -14.00
N THR A 76 -0.51 -10.26 -14.29
CA THR A 76 -0.83 -9.84 -15.67
C THR A 76 0.37 -9.19 -16.35
N GLU A 77 1.14 -8.41 -15.60
CA GLU A 77 2.35 -7.74 -16.10
C GLU A 77 3.63 -8.62 -16.01
N GLY A 78 3.52 -9.84 -15.47
CA GLY A 78 4.62 -10.80 -15.42
C GLY A 78 5.76 -10.46 -14.46
N TYR A 79 5.53 -9.62 -13.44
CA TYR A 79 6.60 -9.13 -12.55
C TYR A 79 7.15 -10.18 -11.56
N ILE A 80 6.42 -11.28 -11.29
CA ILE A 80 6.89 -12.36 -10.40
C ILE A 80 7.81 -13.36 -11.12
N ALA A 81 7.66 -13.53 -12.44
CA ALA A 81 8.29 -14.64 -13.17
C ALA A 81 9.82 -14.53 -13.26
N ASN A 82 10.37 -13.32 -13.23
CA ASN A 82 11.81 -13.10 -13.33
C ASN A 82 12.23 -11.96 -12.37
N PRO A 83 12.90 -12.25 -11.24
CA PRO A 83 13.37 -11.22 -10.31
C PRO A 83 14.25 -10.13 -10.95
N ARG A 84 14.92 -10.44 -12.07
CA ARG A 84 15.71 -9.46 -12.82
C ARG A 84 14.84 -8.40 -13.52
N SER A 85 13.61 -8.74 -13.90
CA SER A 85 12.69 -7.82 -14.58
C SER A 85 12.24 -6.67 -13.68
N LEU A 86 12.38 -6.81 -12.36
CA LEU A 86 12.12 -5.72 -11.39
C LEU A 86 13.07 -4.53 -11.55
N TRP A 87 14.25 -4.77 -12.13
CA TRP A 87 15.31 -3.77 -12.32
C TRP A 87 15.63 -3.51 -13.80
N GLU A 88 15.09 -4.33 -14.68
CA GLU A 88 15.36 -4.27 -16.10
C GLU A 88 14.71 -3.02 -16.72
N ASN A 89 15.52 -2.23 -17.43
CA ASN A 89 15.11 -0.96 -18.03
C ASN A 89 14.69 0.10 -17.00
N TYR A 90 15.24 0.04 -15.77
CA TYR A 90 15.13 1.16 -14.84
C TYR A 90 15.84 2.41 -15.41
N PRO A 91 15.24 3.62 -15.32
CA PRO A 91 13.96 3.96 -14.66
C PRO A 91 12.70 3.59 -15.46
N HIS A 92 11.66 3.09 -14.77
CA HIS A 92 10.38 2.71 -15.38
C HIS A 92 9.45 3.92 -15.59
N VAL A 93 9.87 4.83 -16.47
CA VAL A 93 9.17 6.10 -16.72
C VAL A 93 7.78 5.90 -17.34
N TYR A 94 7.63 4.85 -18.16
CA TYR A 94 6.39 4.52 -18.83
C TYR A 94 5.67 3.35 -18.14
N LEU A 95 4.44 3.60 -17.71
CA LEU A 95 3.65 2.67 -16.90
C LEU A 95 2.46 2.13 -17.69
N PRO A 96 2.18 0.82 -17.61
CA PRO A 96 0.89 0.28 -18.01
C PRO A 96 -0.26 0.96 -17.25
N PHE A 97 -1.42 1.11 -17.90
CA PHE A 97 -2.59 1.72 -17.28
C PHE A 97 -2.93 1.08 -15.93
N GLN A 98 -2.95 -0.24 -15.85
CA GLN A 98 -3.35 -0.95 -14.62
C GLN A 98 -2.41 -0.66 -13.45
N VAL A 99 -1.10 -0.60 -13.71
CA VAL A 99 -0.09 -0.24 -12.69
C VAL A 99 -0.30 1.18 -12.21
N LYS A 100 -0.38 2.15 -13.15
CA LYS A 100 -0.59 3.55 -12.80
C LYS A 100 -1.89 3.73 -12.02
N PHE A 101 -2.98 3.16 -12.54
CA PHE A 101 -4.30 3.27 -11.94
C PHE A 101 -4.34 2.67 -10.53
N PHE A 102 -3.71 1.51 -10.32
CA PHE A 102 -3.55 0.91 -8.99
C PHE A 102 -2.90 1.91 -8.02
N TYR A 103 -1.73 2.46 -8.36
CA TYR A 103 -1.02 3.43 -7.50
C TYR A 103 -1.87 4.66 -7.14
N LEU A 104 -2.56 5.24 -8.11
CA LEU A 104 -3.42 6.41 -7.88
C LEU A 104 -4.57 6.08 -6.94
N CYS A 105 -5.21 4.92 -7.09
CA CYS A 105 -6.26 4.46 -6.17
C CYS A 105 -5.72 4.17 -4.76
N GLN A 106 -4.51 3.60 -4.64
CA GLN A 106 -3.89 3.37 -3.33
C GLN A 106 -3.57 4.70 -2.61
N LEU A 107 -3.04 5.70 -3.33
CA LEU A 107 -2.81 7.04 -2.80
C LEU A 107 -4.12 7.70 -2.38
N ALA A 108 -5.14 7.62 -3.23
CA ALA A 108 -6.46 8.17 -2.95
C ALA A 108 -7.06 7.56 -1.68
N TYR A 109 -6.94 6.23 -1.50
CA TYR A 109 -7.38 5.58 -0.26
C TYR A 109 -6.60 6.12 0.95
N TRP A 110 -5.27 6.13 0.95
CA TRP A 110 -4.57 6.60 2.15
C TRP A 110 -4.78 8.10 2.44
N LEU A 111 -5.08 8.91 1.42
CA LEU A 111 -5.49 10.31 1.61
C LEU A 111 -6.93 10.44 2.13
N HIS A 112 -7.87 9.58 1.72
CA HIS A 112 -9.24 9.58 2.25
C HIS A 112 -9.29 9.32 3.76
N ALA A 113 -8.31 8.59 4.29
CA ALA A 113 -8.23 8.30 5.71
C ALA A 113 -8.04 9.57 6.56
N LEU A 114 -7.50 10.66 6.01
CA LEU A 114 -7.29 11.92 6.73
C LEU A 114 -8.60 12.61 7.14
N PRO A 115 -9.54 12.95 6.22
CA PRO A 115 -10.85 13.46 6.62
C PRO A 115 -11.65 12.43 7.43
N GLU A 116 -11.45 11.14 7.21
CA GLU A 116 -12.13 10.09 7.98
C GLU A 116 -11.77 10.13 9.48
N LEU A 117 -10.55 10.53 9.85
CA LEU A 117 -10.19 10.78 11.26
C LEU A 117 -11.16 11.76 11.94
N TYR A 118 -11.60 12.78 11.19
CA TYR A 118 -12.55 13.78 11.65
C TYR A 118 -13.98 13.23 11.65
N PHE A 119 -14.41 12.57 10.56
CA PHE A 119 -15.76 12.01 10.46
C PHE A 119 -16.06 10.95 11.51
N GLN A 120 -15.07 10.10 11.85
CA GLN A 120 -15.21 9.08 12.90
C GLN A 120 -15.03 9.62 14.32
N LYS A 121 -14.68 10.91 14.47
CA LYS A 121 -14.40 11.54 15.78
C LYS A 121 -13.37 10.73 16.58
N VAL A 122 -12.27 10.35 15.93
CA VAL A 122 -11.19 9.58 16.54
C VAL A 122 -10.69 10.29 17.81
N ARG A 123 -10.42 9.51 18.87
CA ARG A 123 -9.89 10.06 20.12
C ARG A 123 -8.56 10.77 19.89
N LYS A 124 -8.37 11.94 20.51
CA LYS A 124 -7.16 12.76 20.34
C LYS A 124 -5.87 11.99 20.61
N GLU A 125 -5.90 11.05 21.55
CA GLU A 125 -4.78 10.16 21.90
C GLU A 125 -4.34 9.24 20.74
N GLU A 126 -5.27 8.85 19.87
CA GLU A 126 -5.04 7.90 18.78
C GLU A 126 -4.62 8.59 17.48
N ILE A 127 -4.98 9.86 17.30
CA ILE A 127 -4.68 10.64 16.08
C ILE A 127 -3.20 10.57 15.70
N PRO A 128 -2.22 10.78 16.60
CA PRO A 128 -0.80 10.71 16.23
C PRO A 128 -0.38 9.33 15.69
N ARG A 129 -0.95 8.24 16.24
CA ARG A 129 -0.66 6.88 15.76
C ARG A 129 -1.21 6.67 14.36
N GLN A 130 -2.46 7.09 14.12
CA GLN A 130 -3.11 6.92 12.82
C GLN A 130 -2.46 7.80 11.74
N LEU A 131 -2.11 9.06 12.06
CA LEU A 131 -1.38 9.94 11.14
C LEU A 131 -0.01 9.37 10.76
N ARG A 132 0.75 8.81 11.71
CA ARG A 132 2.02 8.13 11.39
C ARG A 132 1.79 6.96 10.43
N CYS A 133 0.76 6.15 10.66
CA CYS A 133 0.42 5.05 9.78
C CYS A 133 0.11 5.54 8.35
N ILE A 134 -0.81 6.51 8.24
CA ILE A 134 -1.19 7.12 6.96
C ILE A 134 0.04 7.69 6.24
N ALA A 135 0.88 8.45 6.95
CA ALA A 135 2.07 9.06 6.38
C ALA A 135 3.07 8.02 5.87
N LEU A 136 3.28 6.91 6.59
CA LEU A 136 4.18 5.84 6.16
C LEU A 136 3.69 5.15 4.88
N TYR A 137 2.39 4.88 4.77
CA TYR A 137 1.82 4.33 3.54
C TYR A 137 1.91 5.30 2.37
N LEU A 138 1.55 6.57 2.58
CA LEU A 138 1.69 7.60 1.55
C LEU A 138 3.14 7.74 1.10
N ALA A 139 4.09 7.78 2.02
CA ALA A 139 5.51 7.86 1.70
C ALA A 139 5.98 6.63 0.91
N HIS A 140 5.57 5.43 1.29
CA HIS A 140 5.93 4.20 0.59
C HIS A 140 5.36 4.17 -0.84
N ILE A 141 4.07 4.46 -0.99
CA ILE A 141 3.36 4.43 -2.29
C ILE A 141 3.86 5.56 -3.20
N ALA A 142 3.91 6.79 -2.70
CA ALA A 142 4.37 7.95 -3.47
C ALA A 142 5.85 7.84 -3.79
N GLY A 143 6.68 7.34 -2.85
CA GLY A 143 8.10 7.10 -3.10
C GLY A 143 8.30 6.11 -4.24
N ALA A 144 7.62 4.96 -4.22
CA ALA A 144 7.71 3.99 -5.31
C ALA A 144 7.22 4.56 -6.65
N TYR A 145 6.17 5.38 -6.64
CA TYR A 145 5.61 6.00 -7.84
C TYR A 145 6.52 7.09 -8.43
N LEU A 146 6.96 8.05 -7.62
CA LEU A 146 7.75 9.21 -8.04
C LEU A 146 9.20 8.86 -8.37
N LEU A 147 9.75 7.81 -7.75
CA LEU A 147 11.11 7.33 -8.02
C LEU A 147 11.18 6.30 -9.15
N ASN A 148 10.08 6.07 -9.87
CA ASN A 148 9.96 5.09 -10.96
C ASN A 148 10.32 3.65 -10.54
N LEU A 149 10.14 3.32 -9.25
CA LEU A 149 10.36 2.01 -8.63
C LEU A 149 9.06 1.19 -8.55
N THR A 150 8.13 1.41 -9.48
CA THR A 150 6.76 0.90 -9.43
C THR A 150 6.67 -0.62 -9.41
N ARG A 151 7.50 -1.33 -10.21
CA ARG A 151 7.52 -2.80 -10.22
C ARG A 151 7.88 -3.38 -8.86
N LEU A 152 8.95 -2.86 -8.25
CA LEU A 152 9.36 -3.25 -6.90
C LEU A 152 8.31 -2.86 -5.86
N GLY A 153 7.81 -1.63 -5.94
CA GLY A 153 6.83 -1.11 -4.99
C GLY A 153 5.53 -1.91 -4.99
N LEU A 154 5.09 -2.45 -6.13
CA LEU A 154 3.95 -3.37 -6.18
C LEU A 154 4.18 -4.63 -5.35
N ILE A 155 5.35 -5.25 -5.48
CA ILE A 155 5.67 -6.47 -4.71
C ILE A 155 5.77 -6.15 -3.22
N LEU A 156 6.42 -5.04 -2.86
CA LEU A 156 6.52 -4.60 -1.46
C LEU A 156 5.13 -4.30 -0.87
N LEU A 157 4.26 -3.63 -1.62
CA LEU A 157 2.88 -3.36 -1.23
C LEU A 157 2.06 -4.65 -1.10
N LEU A 158 2.24 -5.61 -2.01
CA LEU A 158 1.56 -6.90 -1.95
C LEU A 158 1.92 -7.65 -0.66
N LEU A 159 3.22 -7.74 -0.34
CA LEU A 159 3.71 -8.38 0.88
C LEU A 159 3.22 -7.66 2.14
N GLN A 160 3.24 -6.33 2.14
CA GLN A 160 2.74 -5.52 3.25
C GLN A 160 1.24 -5.72 3.46
N TYR A 161 0.43 -5.64 2.41
CA TYR A 161 -1.03 -5.82 2.50
C TYR A 161 -1.43 -7.24 2.88
N LEU A 162 -0.69 -8.25 2.44
CA LEU A 162 -0.89 -9.64 2.88
C LEU A 162 -0.71 -9.77 4.40
N ALA A 163 0.38 -9.24 4.96
CA ALA A 163 0.62 -9.30 6.40
C ALA A 163 -0.44 -8.54 7.22
N GLU A 164 -0.82 -7.36 6.77
CA GLU A 164 -1.78 -6.50 7.46
C GLU A 164 -3.21 -7.05 7.39
N PHE A 165 -3.58 -7.69 6.27
CA PHE A 165 -4.85 -8.40 6.17
C PHE A 165 -4.99 -9.45 7.28
N PHE A 166 -4.00 -10.33 7.43
CA PHE A 166 -4.03 -11.36 8.48
C PHE A 166 -3.99 -10.75 9.88
N PHE A 167 -3.26 -9.66 10.09
CA PHE A 167 -3.24 -8.95 11.37
C PHE A 167 -4.62 -8.45 11.77
N HIS A 168 -5.27 -7.71 10.89
CA HIS A 168 -6.58 -7.14 11.17
C HIS A 168 -7.66 -8.21 11.25
N MET A 169 -7.56 -9.28 10.45
CA MET A 169 -8.46 -10.42 10.55
C MET A 169 -8.30 -11.14 11.90
N ALA A 170 -7.06 -11.35 12.37
CA ALA A 170 -6.80 -11.90 13.71
C ALA A 170 -7.40 -11.04 14.83
N ARG A 171 -7.26 -9.71 14.73
CA ARG A 171 -7.88 -8.78 15.67
C ARG A 171 -9.40 -8.88 15.70
N LEU A 172 -10.06 -8.94 14.54
CA LEU A 172 -11.52 -9.07 14.47
C LEU A 172 -12.00 -10.39 15.11
N VAL A 173 -11.33 -11.50 14.81
CA VAL A 173 -11.65 -12.81 15.43
C VAL A 173 -11.45 -12.77 16.94
N CYS A 174 -10.36 -12.17 17.42
CA CYS A 174 -10.10 -12.02 18.85
C CYS A 174 -11.15 -11.15 19.56
N PHE A 175 -11.71 -10.14 18.88
CA PHE A 175 -12.81 -9.37 19.45
C PHE A 175 -14.11 -10.16 19.58
N THR A 176 -14.30 -11.21 18.76
CA THR A 176 -15.46 -12.12 18.84
C THR A 176 -15.25 -13.28 19.80
N ASP A 177 -14.03 -13.83 19.85
CA ASP A 177 -13.64 -14.96 20.66
C ASP A 177 -12.19 -14.76 21.13
N GLU A 178 -12.05 -14.37 22.40
CA GLU A 178 -10.74 -14.04 22.99
C GLU A 178 -9.82 -15.27 23.08
N ASN A 179 -10.37 -16.49 23.09
CA ASN A 179 -9.58 -17.72 23.21
C ASN A 179 -9.03 -18.21 21.85
N ASN A 180 -9.37 -17.54 20.74
CA ASN A 180 -8.99 -17.98 19.40
C ASN A 180 -7.71 -17.32 18.91
N GLU A 181 -6.57 -17.77 19.42
CA GLU A 181 -5.24 -17.28 19.04
C GLU A 181 -4.71 -17.83 17.71
N LYS A 182 -5.41 -18.80 17.11
CA LYS A 182 -4.95 -19.51 15.90
C LYS A 182 -4.61 -18.54 14.77
N LEU A 183 -5.42 -17.50 14.60
CA LEU A 183 -5.23 -16.55 13.50
C LEU A 183 -4.07 -15.57 13.78
N PHE A 184 -3.75 -15.29 15.04
CA PHE A 184 -2.53 -14.56 15.40
C PHE A 184 -1.28 -15.39 15.11
N ASN A 185 -1.31 -16.71 15.33
CA ASN A 185 -0.21 -17.60 14.95
C ASN A 185 0.00 -17.64 13.43
N VAL A 186 -1.08 -17.70 12.65
CA VAL A 186 -1.02 -17.60 11.18
C VAL A 186 -0.42 -16.25 10.78
N TRP A 187 -0.90 -15.15 11.36
CA TRP A 187 -0.35 -13.83 11.12
C TRP A 187 1.14 -13.75 11.46
N ALA A 188 1.59 -14.31 12.58
CA ALA A 188 2.99 -14.29 12.99
C ALA A 188 3.90 -14.97 11.95
N VAL A 189 3.48 -16.12 11.43
CA VAL A 189 4.21 -16.81 10.36
C VAL A 189 4.24 -15.96 9.08
N VAL A 190 3.08 -15.46 8.64
CA VAL A 190 2.98 -14.60 7.44
C VAL A 190 3.84 -13.35 7.61
N PHE A 191 3.80 -12.69 8.77
CA PHE A 191 4.58 -11.52 9.09
C PHE A 191 6.08 -11.81 8.97
N VAL A 192 6.58 -12.88 9.58
CA VAL A 192 8.00 -13.24 9.48
C VAL A 192 8.39 -13.49 8.03
N VAL A 193 7.61 -14.28 7.29
CA VAL A 193 7.90 -14.60 5.89
C VAL A 193 7.93 -13.33 5.02
N THR A 194 6.88 -12.50 5.09
CA THR A 194 6.80 -11.24 4.33
C THR A 194 7.95 -10.28 4.65
N ARG A 195 8.37 -10.20 5.92
CA ARG A 195 9.49 -9.35 6.35
C ARG A 195 10.83 -9.84 5.85
N LEU A 196 11.07 -11.16 5.85
CA LEU A 196 12.27 -11.75 5.26
C LEU A 196 12.35 -11.46 3.77
N PHE A 197 11.27 -11.68 3.01
CA PHE A 197 11.22 -11.33 1.59
C PHE A 197 11.44 -9.83 1.33
N THR A 198 10.80 -8.98 2.12
CA THR A 198 10.98 -7.51 2.04
C THR A 198 12.44 -7.12 2.26
N LEU A 199 13.09 -7.67 3.30
CA LEU A 199 14.50 -7.41 3.60
C LEU A 199 15.41 -7.89 2.46
N THR A 200 15.19 -9.11 1.95
CA THR A 200 15.93 -9.64 0.81
C THR A 200 15.79 -8.72 -0.40
N LEU A 201 14.57 -8.27 -0.72
CA LEU A 201 14.35 -7.33 -1.83
C LEU A 201 15.11 -6.02 -1.62
N TYR A 202 15.07 -5.43 -0.43
CA TYR A 202 15.86 -4.22 -0.13
C TYR A 202 17.36 -4.43 -0.30
N ILE A 203 17.91 -5.56 0.15
CA ILE A 203 19.33 -5.88 -0.04
C ILE A 203 19.65 -6.02 -1.54
N LEU A 204 18.76 -6.63 -2.33
CA LEU A 204 18.94 -6.76 -3.78
C LEU A 204 18.89 -5.39 -4.49
N VAL A 205 17.98 -4.50 -4.08
CA VAL A 205 17.87 -3.13 -4.57
C VAL A 205 19.19 -2.39 -4.35
N ILE A 206 19.69 -2.44 -3.12
CA ILE A 206 20.87 -1.68 -2.71
C ILE A 206 22.11 -2.31 -3.34
N GLY A 207 22.29 -3.62 -3.21
CA GLY A 207 23.49 -4.32 -3.66
C GLY A 207 23.65 -4.41 -5.18
N PHE A 208 22.56 -4.58 -5.92
CA PHE A 208 22.62 -4.79 -7.38
C PHE A 208 21.96 -3.69 -8.19
N GLY A 209 21.03 -2.93 -7.62
CA GLY A 209 20.38 -1.80 -8.29
C GLY A 209 21.25 -0.54 -8.28
N LEU A 210 21.84 -0.18 -7.13
CA LEU A 210 22.61 1.08 -6.99
C LEU A 210 23.81 1.21 -7.95
N PRO A 211 24.69 0.20 -8.13
CA PRO A 211 25.86 0.35 -8.99
C PRO A 211 25.51 0.57 -10.47
N ARG A 212 24.32 0.14 -10.89
CA ARG A 212 23.83 0.32 -12.26
C ARG A 212 23.28 1.71 -12.49
N VAL A 213 22.66 2.30 -11.48
CA VAL A 213 22.10 3.66 -11.53
C VAL A 213 23.22 4.71 -11.50
N GLU A 214 24.28 4.49 -10.72
CA GLU A 214 25.44 5.40 -10.63
C GLU A 214 26.21 5.53 -11.96
N SER A 215 26.16 4.52 -12.82
CA SER A 215 26.75 4.54 -14.16
C SER A 215 25.97 5.37 -15.19
N GLN A 216 24.72 5.77 -14.87
CA GLN A 216 23.91 6.64 -15.71
C GLN A 216 24.15 8.10 -15.29
N ALA A 217 24.52 8.97 -16.23
CA ALA A 217 24.74 10.39 -15.97
C ALA A 217 23.54 11.02 -15.22
N LEU A 218 23.85 11.87 -14.23
CA LEU A 218 22.88 12.62 -13.43
C LEU A 218 22.11 13.61 -14.31
N ASP A 219 21.05 13.12 -14.94
CA ASP A 219 20.17 13.92 -15.80
C ASP A 219 18.75 13.90 -15.19
N PRO A 220 18.37 14.93 -14.40
CA PRO A 220 17.06 15.01 -13.74
C PRO A 220 15.88 14.93 -14.72
N GLU A 221 16.10 15.33 -15.98
CA GLU A 221 15.08 15.32 -17.02
C GLU A 221 14.77 13.90 -17.55
N ARG A 222 15.63 12.91 -17.26
CA ARG A 222 15.45 11.50 -17.67
C ARG A 222 14.75 10.62 -16.62
N GLY A 223 14.27 11.20 -15.52
CA GLY A 223 13.53 10.46 -14.49
C GLY A 223 14.40 9.72 -13.45
N ASN A 224 15.70 10.01 -13.41
CA ASN A 224 16.66 9.44 -12.43
C ASN A 224 16.69 10.19 -11.07
N PHE A 225 15.51 10.56 -10.56
CA PHE A 225 15.37 11.25 -9.27
C PHE A 225 15.91 10.44 -8.08
N PHE A 226 15.88 9.11 -8.16
CA PHE A 226 16.46 8.22 -7.15
C PHE A 226 17.97 8.41 -6.99
N SER A 227 18.70 8.49 -8.11
CA SER A 227 20.15 8.73 -8.09
C SER A 227 20.51 10.08 -7.48
N PHE A 228 19.72 11.11 -7.79
CA PHE A 228 19.92 12.47 -7.29
C PHE A 228 19.69 12.58 -5.77
N LEU A 229 18.61 11.98 -5.25
CA LEU A 229 18.30 11.97 -3.81
C LEU A 229 19.33 11.16 -3.02
N PHE A 230 19.74 10.00 -3.54
CA PHE A 230 20.67 9.11 -2.84
C PHE A 230 22.06 9.73 -2.67
N ASN A 231 22.61 10.35 -3.73
CA ASN A 231 23.93 10.99 -3.67
C ASN A 231 23.97 12.25 -2.80
N ASN A 232 22.86 12.96 -2.63
CA ASN A 232 22.82 14.19 -1.83
C ASN A 232 22.45 13.98 -0.35
N ILE A 233 21.81 12.86 0.01
CA ILE A 233 21.30 12.61 1.37
C ILE A 233 22.10 11.55 2.13
N LEU A 234 22.60 10.50 1.45
CA LEU A 234 23.22 9.34 2.13
C LEU A 234 24.75 9.37 2.17
N PHE A 235 25.39 10.21 1.35
CA PHE A 235 26.84 10.40 1.29
C PHE A 235 27.30 11.79 1.75
N ARG A 236 26.52 12.46 2.60
CA ARG A 236 26.92 13.69 3.28
C ARG A 236 26.86 13.54 4.79
#